data_AF-A9ZQH8-F1
#
_entry.id   AF-A9ZQH8-F1
#
_cell.length_a   1.000
_cell.length_b   1.000
_cell.length_c   1.000
_cell.angle_alpha   90.00
_cell.angle_beta   90.00
_cell.angle_gamma   90.00
#
_symmetry.space_group_name_H-M   'P 1'
#
loop_
_entity.id
_entity.type
_entity.pdbx_description
1 polymer ?
#
loop_
_entity_poly.entity_id
_entity_poly.type
_entity_poly.pdbx_seq_one_letter_code
_entity_poly.pdbx_strand_id
1 'polypeptide(L)'
;ASAATAVSPAPRVRRTKQNFTAVLREFRRQFDRIDHRLLLTMAAGSDQPMVDNLEVGKVANILDWINLMTYDFHGTWETATNFQSALYPTAGDPTRDQNFTADGTVRRFRTAGAPACKLVLGVPF
;
A
#
# COMPACT_ATOMS: atom_id res chain seq x y z
N ALA A 1 6.07 -15.82 -29.44
CA ALA A 1 5.17 -14.81 -28.86
C ALA A 1 3.92 -15.53 -28.38
N SER A 2 3.76 -15.70 -27.07
CA SER A 2 2.54 -16.25 -26.47
C SER A 2 2.03 -15.20 -25.49
N ALA A 3 0.88 -14.62 -25.80
CA ALA A 3 0.26 -13.57 -25.01
C ALA A 3 -0.24 -14.18 -23.69
N ALA A 4 0.28 -13.66 -22.57
CA ALA A 4 -0.24 -13.98 -21.25
C ALA A 4 -1.68 -13.42 -21.13
N THR A 5 -2.66 -14.32 -21.15
CA THR A 5 -4.06 -13.98 -20.91
C THR A 5 -4.19 -13.52 -19.45
N ALA A 6 -4.46 -12.24 -19.25
CA ALA A 6 -4.76 -11.69 -17.93
C ALA A 6 -6.04 -12.35 -17.40
N VAL A 7 -5.89 -13.24 -16.42
CA VAL A 7 -7.03 -13.84 -15.70
C VAL A 7 -7.68 -12.74 -14.88
N SER A 8 -8.89 -12.33 -15.28
CA SER A 8 -9.67 -11.33 -14.54
C SER A 8 -10.02 -11.92 -13.16
N PRO A 9 -9.76 -11.20 -12.05
CA PRO A 9 -9.94 -11.77 -10.71
C PRO A 9 -11.42 -12.03 -10.40
N ALA A 10 -11.66 -13.07 -9.58
CA ALA A 10 -12.99 -13.58 -9.25
C ALA A 10 -13.93 -12.51 -8.63
N PRO A 11 -15.27 -12.66 -8.76
CA PRO A 11 -16.25 -11.64 -8.38
C PRO A 11 -16.16 -11.12 -6.93
N ARG A 12 -15.73 -11.97 -6.00
CA ARG A 12 -15.56 -11.61 -4.58
C ARG A 12 -14.39 -10.65 -4.35
N VAL A 13 -13.30 -10.79 -5.10
CA VAL A 13 -12.08 -9.98 -5.00
C VAL A 13 -12.32 -8.57 -5.56
N ARG A 14 -13.07 -8.46 -6.67
CA ARG A 14 -13.44 -7.14 -7.23
C ARG A 14 -14.19 -6.30 -6.20
N ARG A 15 -15.19 -6.86 -5.50
CA ARG A 15 -15.93 -6.13 -4.48
C ARG A 15 -15.05 -5.65 -3.32
N THR A 16 -14.02 -6.38 -2.91
CA THR A 16 -13.18 -5.99 -1.76
C THR A 16 -12.54 -4.61 -1.95
N LYS A 17 -12.03 -4.31 -3.15
CA LYS A 17 -11.40 -3.02 -3.46
C LYS A 17 -12.36 -1.84 -3.27
N GLN A 18 -13.57 -1.89 -3.84
CA GLN A 18 -14.54 -0.80 -3.67
C GLN A 18 -15.19 -0.80 -2.28
N ASN A 19 -15.39 -1.99 -1.67
CA ASN A 19 -15.97 -2.10 -0.33
C ASN A 19 -15.07 -1.45 0.71
N PHE A 20 -13.74 -1.61 0.60
CA PHE A 20 -12.81 -0.94 1.51
C PHE A 20 -12.94 0.59 1.43
N THR A 21 -12.97 1.14 0.21
CA THR A 21 -13.23 2.58 -0.01
C THR A 21 -14.58 3.02 0.57
N ALA A 22 -15.63 2.21 0.41
CA ALA A 22 -16.96 2.49 0.92
C ALA A 22 -16.98 2.54 2.46
N VAL A 23 -16.31 1.58 3.11
CA VAL A 23 -16.17 1.55 4.57
C VAL A 23 -15.43 2.79 5.07
N LEU A 24 -14.30 3.16 4.45
CA LEU A 24 -13.56 4.36 4.85
C LEU A 24 -14.40 5.64 4.68
N ARG A 25 -15.17 5.73 3.60
CA ARG A 25 -16.07 6.87 3.36
C ARG A 25 -17.15 6.96 4.43
N GLU A 26 -17.71 5.83 4.84
CA GLU A 26 -18.70 5.77 5.91
C GLU A 26 -18.09 6.19 7.26
N PHE A 27 -16.89 5.72 7.59
CA PHE A 27 -16.18 6.18 8.78
C PHE A 27 -15.97 7.70 8.77
N ARG A 28 -15.44 8.25 7.67
CA ARG A 28 -15.23 9.70 7.54
C ARG A 28 -16.53 10.47 7.75
N ARG A 29 -17.62 10.02 7.11
CA ARG A 29 -18.95 10.62 7.26
C ARG A 29 -19.46 10.59 8.71
N GLN A 30 -19.25 9.49 9.42
CA GLN A 30 -19.70 9.37 10.82
C GLN A 30 -18.82 10.20 11.76
N PHE A 31 -17.51 10.21 11.55
CA PHE A 31 -16.58 11.03 12.34
C PHE A 31 -16.90 12.50 12.16
N ASP A 32 -17.15 12.96 10.94
CA ASP A 32 -17.53 14.35 10.64
C ASP A 32 -18.84 14.78 11.32
N ARG A 33 -19.77 13.85 11.58
CA ARG A 33 -21.00 14.15 12.32
C ARG A 33 -20.79 14.25 13.83
N ILE A 34 -19.74 13.62 14.36
CA ILE A 34 -19.41 13.63 15.78
C ILE A 34 -18.49 14.81 16.08
N ASP A 35 -17.34 14.86 15.41
CA ASP A 35 -16.33 15.90 15.51
C ASP A 35 -15.36 15.79 14.32
N HIS A 36 -15.29 16.85 13.50
CA HIS A 36 -14.39 16.93 12.34
C HIS A 36 -12.89 16.80 12.68
N ARG A 37 -12.51 16.92 13.96
CA ARG A 37 -11.12 16.74 14.41
C ARG A 37 -10.73 15.27 14.59
N LEU A 38 -11.68 14.34 14.54
CA LEU A 38 -11.38 12.91 14.60
C LEU A 38 -10.62 12.47 13.36
N LEU A 39 -9.43 11.93 13.58
CA LEU A 39 -8.53 11.49 12.53
C LEU A 39 -8.89 10.08 12.06
N LEU A 40 -8.82 9.88 10.75
CA LEU A 40 -8.98 8.59 10.10
C LEU A 40 -7.74 8.29 9.25
N THR A 41 -7.00 7.26 9.64
CA THR A 41 -5.74 6.85 9.01
C THR A 41 -5.77 5.35 8.71
N MET A 42 -4.85 4.87 7.88
CA MET A 42 -4.65 3.43 7.66
C MET A 42 -3.17 3.05 7.69
N ALA A 43 -2.90 1.77 7.96
CA ALA A 43 -1.63 1.14 7.63
C ALA A 43 -1.74 0.44 6.27
N ALA A 44 -0.68 0.51 5.46
CA ALA A 44 -0.70 0.02 4.10
C ALA A 44 0.54 -0.81 3.78
N GLY A 45 0.34 -2.01 3.24
CA GLY A 45 1.40 -2.87 2.74
C GLY A 45 2.17 -2.24 1.58
N SER A 46 3.35 -2.79 1.32
CA SER A 46 4.40 -2.18 0.52
C SER A 46 4.57 -2.80 -0.88
N ASP A 47 3.81 -3.86 -1.17
CA ASP A 47 3.83 -4.65 -2.38
C ASP A 47 2.89 -4.14 -3.48
N GLN A 48 3.22 -4.45 -4.74
CA GLN A 48 2.43 -4.04 -5.90
C GLN A 48 1.01 -4.64 -5.89
N PRO A 49 0.81 -5.94 -5.58
CA PRO A 49 -0.54 -6.51 -5.48
C PRO A 49 -1.44 -5.79 -4.48
N MET A 50 -0.93 -5.35 -3.32
CA MET A 50 -1.72 -4.54 -2.38
C MET A 50 -2.17 -3.22 -3.01
N VAL A 51 -1.27 -2.49 -3.66
CA VAL A 51 -1.56 -1.21 -4.33
C VAL A 51 -2.59 -1.40 -5.45
N ASP A 52 -2.45 -2.47 -6.24
CA ASP A 52 -3.37 -2.80 -7.33
C ASP A 52 -4.78 -3.12 -6.82
N ASN A 53 -4.89 -3.69 -5.61
CA ASN A 53 -6.15 -4.01 -4.95
C ASN A 53 -6.74 -2.84 -4.13
N LEU A 54 -6.12 -1.65 -4.15
CA LEU A 54 -6.59 -0.45 -3.44
C LEU A 54 -7.00 0.66 -4.41
N GLU A 55 -8.05 1.43 -4.10
CA GLU A 55 -8.37 2.67 -4.84
C GLU A 55 -7.55 3.84 -4.28
N VAL A 56 -6.21 3.74 -4.36
CA VAL A 56 -5.25 4.60 -3.63
C VAL A 56 -5.62 6.09 -3.68
N GLY A 57 -5.83 6.67 -4.87
CA GLY A 57 -6.22 8.08 -4.97
C GLY A 57 -7.54 8.43 -4.29
N LYS A 58 -8.56 7.56 -4.33
CA LYS A 58 -9.84 7.78 -3.62
C LYS A 58 -9.66 7.65 -2.11
N VAL A 59 -8.90 6.65 -1.69
CA VAL A 59 -8.61 6.36 -0.28
C VAL A 59 -7.80 7.49 0.37
N ALA A 60 -6.74 7.97 -0.30
CA ALA A 60 -5.92 9.08 0.17
C ALA A 60 -6.69 10.39 0.34
N ASN A 61 -7.76 10.60 -0.43
CA ASN A 61 -8.64 11.76 -0.28
C ASN A 61 -9.63 11.63 0.89
N ILE A 62 -9.90 10.42 1.38
CA ILE A 62 -10.78 10.18 2.53
C ILE A 62 -9.99 10.25 3.85
N LEU A 63 -8.76 9.74 3.84
CA LEU A 63 -7.92 9.62 5.02
C LEU A 63 -7.18 10.93 5.32
N ASP A 64 -6.81 11.11 6.59
CA ASP A 64 -5.89 12.15 7.02
C ASP A 64 -4.48 11.88 6.51
N TRP A 65 -3.99 10.64 6.63
CA TRP A 65 -2.77 10.13 6.00
C TRP A 65 -2.75 8.59 5.96
N ILE A 66 -1.72 8.04 5.31
CA ILE A 66 -1.43 6.62 5.15
C ILE A 66 -0.07 6.33 5.77
N ASN A 67 -0.03 5.41 6.73
CA ASN A 67 1.21 4.87 7.29
C ASN A 67 1.69 3.71 6.40
N LEU A 68 2.78 3.90 5.66
CA LEU A 68 3.35 2.87 4.81
C LEU A 68 4.15 1.89 5.66
N MET A 69 3.82 0.60 5.57
CA MET A 69 4.55 -0.48 6.21
C MET A 69 5.81 -0.80 5.38
N THR A 70 6.77 0.12 5.41
CA THR A 70 8.07 0.02 4.71
C THR A 70 9.08 -0.81 5.52
N TYR A 71 8.62 -1.97 5.96
CA TYR A 71 9.31 -2.98 6.75
C TYR A 71 8.65 -4.33 6.44
N ASP A 72 9.17 -5.42 7.04
CA ASP A 72 8.75 -6.79 6.74
C ASP A 72 8.88 -7.16 5.25
N PHE A 73 9.84 -6.56 4.54
CA PHE A 73 10.13 -6.91 3.15
C PHE A 73 10.66 -8.33 3.01
N HIS A 74 11.47 -8.75 3.98
CA HIS A 74 12.15 -10.03 4.03
C HIS A 74 12.18 -10.53 5.47
N GLY A 75 12.12 -11.84 5.66
CA GLY A 75 11.98 -12.43 6.99
C GLY A 75 12.09 -13.95 7.01
N THR A 76 11.64 -14.57 8.10
CA THR A 76 11.82 -16.00 8.37
C THR A 76 10.99 -16.92 7.45
N TRP A 77 10.09 -16.35 6.66
CA TRP A 77 9.32 -17.06 5.64
C TRP A 77 10.10 -17.31 4.35
N GLU A 78 11.31 -16.76 4.22
CA GLU A 78 12.22 -16.98 3.10
C GLU A 78 13.40 -17.86 3.51
N THR A 79 14.07 -18.47 2.54
CA THR A 79 15.28 -19.30 2.77
C THR A 79 16.58 -18.52 2.66
N ALA A 80 16.54 -17.28 2.16
CA ALA A 80 17.71 -16.43 1.95
C ALA A 80 17.65 -15.18 2.84
N THR A 81 18.79 -14.72 3.34
CA THR A 81 18.88 -13.48 4.12
C THR A 81 18.79 -12.26 3.22
N ASN A 82 18.05 -11.24 3.64
CA ASN A 82 17.98 -9.95 2.94
C ASN A 82 17.61 -8.80 3.91
N PHE A 83 17.56 -7.57 3.42
CA PHE A 83 17.24 -6.38 4.23
C PHE A 83 15.73 -6.22 4.45
N GLN A 84 15.26 -6.38 5.70
CA GLN A 84 13.82 -6.29 6.02
C GLN A 84 13.18 -4.89 5.77
N SER A 85 13.98 -3.83 5.67
CA SER A 85 13.52 -2.43 5.56
C SER A 85 14.47 -1.56 4.71
N ALA A 86 14.94 -2.08 3.58
CA ALA A 86 15.86 -1.36 2.69
C ALA A 86 15.30 0.00 2.20
N LEU A 87 16.11 1.06 2.25
CA LEU A 87 15.71 2.39 1.76
C LEU A 87 15.65 2.46 0.23
N TYR A 88 16.66 1.89 -0.45
CA TYR A 88 16.83 1.91 -1.90
C TYR A 88 17.24 0.53 -2.46
N PRO A 89 17.04 0.27 -3.76
CA PRO A 89 17.44 -0.99 -4.38
C PRO A 89 18.96 -1.21 -4.36
N THR A 90 19.42 -2.33 -3.82
CA THR A 90 20.85 -2.67 -3.74
C THR A 90 21.27 -3.64 -4.84
N ALA A 91 22.49 -3.51 -5.39
CA ALA A 91 22.93 -4.31 -6.54
C ALA A 91 23.04 -5.82 -6.22
N GLY A 92 23.36 -6.16 -4.97
CA GLY A 92 23.45 -7.55 -4.48
C GLY A 92 22.15 -8.14 -3.97
N ASP A 93 21.02 -7.44 -4.11
CA ASP A 93 19.71 -7.96 -3.70
C ASP A 93 19.24 -9.05 -4.69
N PRO A 94 19.09 -10.32 -4.26
CA PRO A 94 18.64 -11.41 -5.14
C PRO A 94 17.19 -11.25 -5.60
N THR A 95 16.42 -10.36 -4.97
CA THR A 95 15.01 -10.07 -5.25
C THR A 95 14.78 -8.66 -5.79
N ARG A 96 15.84 -8.01 -6.30
CA ARG A 96 15.84 -6.60 -6.73
C ARG A 96 14.64 -6.20 -7.61
N ASP A 97 14.19 -7.09 -8.49
CA ASP A 97 13.07 -6.85 -9.40
C ASP A 97 11.71 -6.68 -8.68
N GLN A 98 11.58 -7.24 -7.47
CA GLN A 98 10.41 -7.04 -6.61
C GLN A 98 10.38 -5.63 -6.02
N ASN A 99 11.53 -4.94 -5.99
CA ASN A 99 11.68 -3.58 -5.50
C ASN A 99 10.99 -3.35 -4.14
N PHE A 100 11.24 -4.27 -3.18
CA PHE A 100 10.82 -4.12 -1.80
C PHE A 100 11.76 -3.17 -1.07
N THR A 101 11.53 -1.88 -1.30
CA THR A 101 12.31 -0.79 -0.70
C THR A 101 11.37 0.35 -0.32
N ALA A 102 11.75 1.17 0.66
CA ALA A 102 10.96 2.33 1.07
C ALA A 102 10.72 3.30 -0.11
N ASP A 103 11.75 3.60 -0.91
CA ASP A 103 11.61 4.41 -2.13
C ASP A 103 10.66 3.75 -3.15
N GLY A 104 10.79 2.44 -3.36
CA GLY A 104 9.90 1.66 -4.21
C GLY A 104 8.44 1.77 -3.78
N THR A 105 8.15 1.56 -2.50
CA THR A 105 6.81 1.68 -1.93
C THR A 105 6.24 3.09 -2.08
N VAL A 106 7.00 4.14 -1.72
CA VAL A 106 6.54 5.53 -1.88
C VAL A 106 6.21 5.82 -3.35
N ARG A 107 7.05 5.38 -4.30
CA ARG A 107 6.79 5.56 -5.73
C ARG A 107 5.53 4.84 -6.18
N ARG A 108 5.27 3.60 -5.73
CA ARG A 108 4.04 2.86 -6.07
C ARG A 108 2.80 3.65 -5.64
N PHE A 109 2.75 4.14 -4.40
CA PHE A 109 1.62 4.90 -3.88
C PHE A 109 1.42 6.23 -4.63
N ARG A 110 2.51 6.95 -4.92
CA ARG A 110 2.45 8.18 -5.69
C ARG A 110 1.93 7.96 -7.11
N THR A 111 2.43 6.93 -7.80
CA THR A 111 1.96 6.55 -9.14
C THR A 111 0.50 6.13 -9.13
N ALA A 112 0.03 5.48 -8.07
CA ALA A 112 -1.38 5.11 -7.87
C ALA A 112 -2.29 6.29 -7.44
N GLY A 113 -1.73 7.50 -7.29
CA GLY A 113 -2.48 8.74 -7.08
C GLY A 113 -2.51 9.27 -5.64
N ALA A 114 -1.70 8.75 -4.72
CA ALA A 114 -1.56 9.33 -3.39
C ALA A 114 -0.73 10.63 -3.43
N PRO A 115 -1.22 11.75 -2.86
CA PRO A 115 -0.41 12.94 -2.63
C PRO A 115 0.74 12.63 -1.66
N ALA A 116 1.94 13.18 -1.91
CA ALA A 116 3.10 12.92 -1.06
C ALA A 116 2.88 13.35 0.41
N CYS A 117 2.15 14.44 0.64
CA CYS A 117 1.80 14.92 1.98
C CYS A 117 0.84 14.00 2.75
N LYS A 118 0.26 12.98 2.10
CA LYS A 118 -0.59 11.96 2.72
C LYS A 118 0.18 10.69 3.09
N LEU A 119 1.48 10.61 2.81
CA LEU A 119 2.29 9.40 3.04
C LEU A 119 3.22 9.60 4.23
N VAL A 120 3.12 8.70 5.21
CA VAL A 120 4.02 8.62 6.36
C VAL A 120 4.87 7.36 6.21
N LEU A 121 6.19 7.53 6.26
CA LEU A 121 7.14 6.43 6.11
C LEU A 121 7.27 5.63 7.41
N GLY A 122 7.17 4.30 7.34
CA GLY A 122 7.36 3.41 8.49
C GLY A 122 8.83 3.03 8.68
N VAL A 123 9.28 2.95 9.94
CA VAL A 123 10.63 2.53 10.32
C VAL A 123 10.53 1.50 11.46
N PRO A 124 11.15 0.31 11.34
CA PRO A 124 11.12 -0.70 12.40
C PRO A 124 12.12 -0.37 13.53
N PHE A 125 11.76 -0.68 14.79
CA PHE A 125 12.53 -0.40 16.02
C PHE A 125 13.02 -1.67 16.70
#